data_AF-A0A538M0M9-F1
#
_entry.id   AF-A0A538M0M9-F1
#
_cell.length_a   1.000
_cell.length_b   1.000
_cell.length_c   1.000
_cell.angle_alpha   90.00
_cell.angle_beta   90.00
_cell.angle_gamma   90.00
#
_symmetry.space_group_name_H-M   'P 1'
#
loop_
_entity.id
_entity.type
_entity.pdbx_description
1 polymer ?
#
loop_
_entity_poly.entity_id
_entity_poly.type
_entity_poly.pdbx_seq_one_letter_code
_entity_poly.pdbx_strand_id
1 'polypeptide(L)'
;MSEEEEQSARAAAKVQEAAANVQHVTKRRQRITADRADAVARRYFDALSAHDLDAAVAMWADGGRENVRGQVDVTAPEGVRDFIGELFGAVPDVRFELLSTTTEDDRCAVQWRLRGTFAGPGPLGGIEPTGHPLTLEGIDLLTVRGGLIHANDAFPDSISLPRQIGMMPAQGSTADQRLLGAFNTKTRLTSRLSSAEPRLVAERVWLVQGQPGRCNVYLLEDEGGVTLFDAGARTMTRAVAGAGARLGGIRRIVLGHGHTDHRGVAPALGVPVLCHPDEVQDAEGSGGFRYWPADLAGLPLGARQLQRLLHRYAWDGGPVKISDTVREGDEVAGFRVVDLPGHAPGLIGLWRESDRLALCSDCFYTLDMWGRDCPPRAPAATYNYDSEQARASIRKLAALEPEAAWPGHAKPATGDVRAQLERAAEL
;
A
#
# COMPACT_ATOMS: atom_id res chain seq x y z
N MET A 1 -24.58 -57.62 30.31
CA MET A 1 -24.67 -56.16 30.28
C MET A 1 -25.52 -55.75 31.46
N SER A 2 -25.01 -54.86 32.30
CA SER A 2 -25.75 -54.34 33.46
C SER A 2 -26.83 -53.35 33.01
N GLU A 3 -27.91 -53.18 33.79
CA GLU A 3 -28.99 -52.22 33.49
C GLU A 3 -28.46 -50.78 33.28
N GLU A 4 -27.36 -50.41 33.94
CA GLU A 4 -26.67 -49.14 33.77
C GLU A 4 -26.04 -48.96 32.39
N GLU A 5 -25.43 -50.00 31.82
CA GLU A 5 -24.83 -49.95 30.47
C GLU A 5 -25.91 -49.79 29.39
N GLU A 6 -27.06 -50.46 29.57
CA GLU A 6 -28.19 -50.37 28.65
C GLU A 6 -28.87 -49.00 28.72
N GLN A 7 -28.98 -48.42 29.92
CA GLN A 7 -29.53 -47.08 30.13
C GLN A 7 -28.61 -45.99 29.57
N SER A 8 -27.29 -46.14 29.72
CA SER A 8 -26.28 -45.24 29.14
C SER A 8 -26.25 -45.32 27.62
N ALA A 9 -26.32 -46.52 27.04
CA ALA A 9 -26.41 -46.71 25.59
C ALA A 9 -27.68 -46.09 25.00
N ARG A 10 -28.81 -46.21 25.71
CA ARG A 10 -30.10 -45.62 25.31
C ARG A 10 -30.10 -44.09 25.42
N ALA A 11 -29.38 -43.53 26.39
CA ALA A 11 -29.17 -42.09 26.52
C ALA A 11 -28.29 -41.56 25.38
N ALA A 12 -27.19 -42.25 25.05
CA ALA A 12 -26.29 -41.89 23.94
C ALA A 12 -27.02 -41.92 22.58
N ALA A 13 -27.86 -42.94 22.33
CA ALA A 13 -28.67 -43.03 21.12
C ALA A 13 -29.67 -41.86 20.99
N LYS A 14 -30.32 -41.46 22.10
CA LYS A 14 -31.22 -40.28 22.11
C LYS A 14 -30.50 -38.97 21.83
N VAL A 15 -29.26 -38.82 22.30
CA VAL A 15 -28.44 -37.62 22.04
C VAL A 15 -28.01 -37.56 20.56
N GLN A 16 -27.64 -38.70 19.95
CA GLN A 16 -27.33 -38.78 18.52
C GLN A 16 -28.55 -38.49 17.64
N GLU A 17 -29.72 -39.02 18.00
CA GLU A 17 -30.99 -38.74 17.29
C GLU A 17 -31.38 -37.26 17.40
N ALA A 18 -31.22 -36.66 18.59
CA ALA A 18 -31.45 -35.22 18.78
C ALA A 18 -30.47 -34.37 17.95
N ALA A 19 -29.19 -34.73 17.91
CA ALA A 19 -28.19 -34.03 17.09
C ALA A 19 -28.49 -34.12 15.59
N ALA A 20 -28.89 -35.30 15.10
CA ALA A 20 -29.29 -35.49 13.71
C ALA A 20 -30.55 -34.68 13.36
N ASN A 21 -31.53 -34.64 14.26
CA ASN A 21 -32.75 -33.83 14.10
C ASN A 21 -32.45 -32.33 14.08
N VAL A 22 -31.56 -31.85 14.96
CA VAL A 22 -31.10 -30.45 14.94
C VAL A 22 -30.44 -30.14 13.61
N GLN A 23 -29.47 -30.94 13.15
CA GLN A 23 -28.82 -30.75 11.85
C GLN A 23 -29.80 -30.74 10.68
N HIS A 24 -30.80 -31.61 10.70
CA HIS A 24 -31.83 -31.68 9.66
C HIS A 24 -32.75 -30.45 9.68
N VAL A 25 -33.11 -29.94 10.85
CA VAL A 25 -33.89 -28.70 11.02
C VAL A 25 -33.08 -27.49 10.58
N THR A 26 -31.79 -27.42 10.92
CA THR A 26 -30.90 -26.34 10.48
C THR A 26 -30.76 -26.32 8.97
N LYS A 27 -30.44 -27.46 8.33
CA LYS A 27 -30.36 -27.57 6.86
C LYS A 27 -31.68 -27.20 6.17
N ARG A 28 -32.82 -27.62 6.74
CA ARG A 28 -34.14 -27.26 6.20
C ARG A 28 -34.42 -25.76 6.34
N ARG A 29 -34.07 -25.15 7.46
CA ARG A 29 -34.23 -23.70 7.70
C ARG A 29 -33.33 -22.89 6.76
N GLN A 30 -32.07 -23.29 6.59
CA GLN A 30 -31.13 -22.68 5.64
C GLN A 30 -31.62 -22.77 4.20
N ARG A 31 -32.19 -23.92 3.80
CA ARG A 31 -32.79 -24.07 2.48
C ARG A 31 -33.98 -23.14 2.27
N ILE A 32 -34.85 -23.00 3.27
CA ILE A 32 -36.01 -22.08 3.19
C ILE A 32 -35.57 -20.61 3.14
N THR A 33 -34.54 -20.21 3.87
CA THR A 33 -34.00 -18.84 3.79
C THR A 33 -33.33 -18.58 2.45
N ALA A 34 -32.57 -19.55 1.94
CA ALA A 34 -31.96 -19.48 0.62
C ALA A 34 -33.00 -19.36 -0.51
N ASP A 35 -34.04 -20.22 -0.50
CA ASP A 35 -35.14 -20.15 -1.47
C ASP A 35 -35.87 -18.78 -1.42
N ARG A 36 -35.90 -18.12 -0.26
CA ARG A 36 -36.47 -16.76 -0.11
C ARG A 36 -35.56 -15.66 -0.65
N ALA A 37 -34.25 -15.75 -0.44
CA ALA A 37 -33.29 -14.75 -0.92
C ALA A 37 -33.18 -14.77 -2.45
N ASP A 38 -33.12 -15.96 -3.07
CA ASP A 38 -33.18 -16.12 -4.54
C ASP A 38 -34.46 -15.52 -5.12
N ALA A 39 -35.62 -15.78 -4.50
CA ALA A 39 -36.89 -15.23 -4.96
C ALA A 39 -36.97 -13.70 -4.87
N VAL A 40 -36.38 -13.09 -3.83
CA VAL A 40 -36.29 -11.62 -3.71
C VAL A 40 -35.38 -11.06 -4.80
N ALA A 41 -34.21 -11.67 -5.00
CA ALA A 41 -33.25 -11.26 -6.02
C ALA A 41 -33.86 -11.28 -7.42
N ARG A 42 -34.55 -12.37 -7.80
CA ARG A 42 -35.21 -12.48 -9.11
C ARG A 42 -36.24 -11.38 -9.32
N ARG A 43 -37.13 -11.17 -8.35
CA ARG A 43 -38.13 -10.09 -8.42
C ARG A 43 -37.50 -8.71 -8.54
N TYR A 44 -36.38 -8.47 -7.85
CA TYR A 44 -35.65 -7.21 -7.94
C TYR A 44 -35.17 -6.95 -9.37
N PHE A 45 -34.47 -7.90 -9.99
CA PHE A 45 -34.00 -7.75 -11.37
C PHE A 45 -35.13 -7.77 -12.41
N ASP A 46 -36.24 -8.46 -12.14
CA ASP A 46 -37.44 -8.40 -12.96
C ASP A 46 -38.04 -6.98 -12.94
N ALA A 47 -38.14 -6.35 -11.76
CA ALA A 47 -38.58 -4.97 -11.62
C ALA A 47 -37.64 -3.99 -12.34
N LEU A 48 -36.32 -4.21 -12.24
CA LEU A 48 -35.34 -3.43 -13.00
C LEU A 48 -35.57 -3.54 -14.51
N SER A 49 -35.75 -4.77 -15.02
CA SER A 49 -35.99 -5.01 -16.45
C SER A 49 -37.34 -4.47 -16.94
N ALA A 50 -38.33 -4.41 -16.05
CA ALA A 50 -39.65 -3.83 -16.32
C ALA A 50 -39.66 -2.29 -16.22
N HIS A 51 -38.55 -1.66 -15.84
CA HIS A 51 -38.44 -0.23 -15.52
C HIS A 51 -39.42 0.22 -14.41
N ASP A 52 -39.73 -0.68 -13.48
CA ASP A 52 -40.59 -0.40 -12.34
C ASP A 52 -39.73 0.07 -11.14
N LEU A 53 -39.41 1.36 -11.16
CA LEU A 53 -38.58 2.00 -10.12
C LEU A 53 -39.19 1.86 -8.73
N ASP A 54 -40.50 1.99 -8.61
CA ASP A 54 -41.19 1.94 -7.33
C ASP A 54 -41.16 0.52 -6.75
N ALA A 55 -41.39 -0.51 -7.58
CA ALA A 55 -41.26 -1.90 -7.15
C ALA A 55 -39.82 -2.25 -6.79
N ALA A 56 -38.84 -1.80 -7.59
CA ALA A 56 -37.41 -2.03 -7.32
C ALA A 56 -37.00 -1.46 -5.96
N VAL A 57 -37.33 -0.19 -5.68
CA VAL A 57 -37.01 0.49 -4.43
C VAL A 57 -37.77 -0.10 -3.24
N ALA A 58 -39.02 -0.53 -3.42
CA ALA A 58 -39.83 -1.14 -2.34
C ALA A 58 -39.28 -2.48 -1.82
N MET A 59 -38.37 -3.12 -2.56
CA MET A 59 -37.69 -4.35 -2.12
C MET A 59 -36.49 -4.10 -1.20
N TRP A 60 -36.10 -2.84 -1.00
CA TRP A 60 -35.02 -2.47 -0.10
C TRP A 60 -35.50 -2.22 1.33
N ALA A 61 -34.67 -2.60 2.30
CA ALA A 61 -34.83 -2.16 3.67
C ALA A 61 -34.42 -0.68 3.80
N ASP A 62 -35.05 0.04 4.72
CA ASP A 62 -34.64 1.40 5.08
C ASP A 62 -33.19 1.40 5.59
N GLY A 63 -32.36 2.30 5.05
CA GLY A 63 -30.91 2.33 5.28
C GLY A 63 -30.12 1.18 4.64
N GLY A 64 -30.74 0.36 3.78
CA GLY A 64 -30.04 -0.66 3.01
C GLY A 64 -28.98 -0.06 2.08
N ARG A 65 -27.83 -0.71 1.94
CA ARG A 65 -26.67 -0.13 1.23
C ARG A 65 -26.50 -0.70 -0.18
N GLU A 66 -26.48 0.16 -1.19
CA GLU A 66 -26.09 -0.18 -2.57
C GLU A 66 -24.66 0.27 -2.82
N ASN A 67 -23.86 -0.62 -3.38
CA ASN A 67 -22.43 -0.40 -3.58
C ASN A 67 -21.93 -1.08 -4.85
N VAL A 68 -21.97 -0.30 -5.93
CA VAL A 68 -21.36 -0.66 -7.21
C VAL A 68 -19.88 -0.32 -7.12
N ARG A 69 -19.01 -1.34 -7.08
CA ARG A 69 -17.60 -1.17 -6.74
C ARG A 69 -16.89 -0.15 -7.65
N GLY A 70 -16.38 0.91 -7.02
CA GLY A 70 -15.65 1.98 -7.70
C GLY A 70 -16.53 3.00 -8.43
N GLN A 71 -17.86 2.92 -8.29
CA GLN A 71 -18.81 3.77 -9.02
C GLN A 71 -19.86 4.41 -8.10
N VAL A 72 -20.53 3.63 -7.24
CA VAL A 72 -21.68 4.09 -6.43
C VAL A 72 -21.55 3.57 -4.99
N ASP A 73 -21.87 4.40 -4.01
CA ASP A 73 -22.03 4.03 -2.59
C ASP A 73 -23.15 4.88 -1.97
N VAL A 74 -24.36 4.30 -1.89
CA VAL A 74 -25.58 5.02 -1.51
C VAL A 74 -26.47 4.18 -0.59
N THR A 75 -27.45 4.82 0.04
CA THR A 75 -28.40 4.16 0.94
C THR A 75 -29.84 4.29 0.44
N ALA A 76 -30.63 3.22 0.61
CA ALA A 76 -32.05 3.20 0.36
C ALA A 76 -32.84 4.00 1.42
N PRO A 77 -34.02 4.54 1.06
CA PRO A 77 -34.64 4.44 -0.25
C PRO A 77 -34.18 5.50 -1.27
N GLU A 78 -33.84 6.72 -0.85
CA GLU A 78 -33.61 7.84 -1.77
C GLU A 78 -32.39 7.64 -2.66
N GLY A 79 -31.24 7.25 -2.09
CA GLY A 79 -30.02 7.08 -2.86
C GLY A 79 -30.11 5.95 -3.89
N VAL A 80 -30.80 4.86 -3.54
CA VAL A 80 -31.08 3.74 -4.46
C VAL A 80 -32.06 4.18 -5.56
N ARG A 81 -33.09 4.95 -5.21
CA ARG A 81 -34.05 5.50 -6.18
C ARG A 81 -33.36 6.39 -7.21
N ASP A 82 -32.51 7.30 -6.75
CA ASP A 82 -31.78 8.22 -7.64
C ASP A 82 -30.85 7.44 -8.57
N PHE A 83 -30.12 6.46 -8.04
CA PHE A 83 -29.23 5.61 -8.84
C PHE A 83 -29.97 4.79 -9.92
N ILE A 84 -31.04 4.08 -9.55
CA ILE A 84 -31.82 3.30 -10.52
C ILE A 84 -32.51 4.23 -11.54
N GLY A 85 -33.01 5.38 -11.08
CA GLY A 85 -33.61 6.39 -11.94
C GLY A 85 -32.63 6.96 -12.96
N GLU A 86 -31.39 7.23 -12.57
CA GLU A 86 -30.32 7.64 -13.49
C GLU A 86 -30.03 6.57 -14.53
N LEU A 87 -29.93 5.29 -14.12
CA LEU A 87 -29.72 4.18 -15.05
C LEU A 87 -30.83 4.09 -16.11
N PHE A 88 -32.10 4.14 -15.69
CA PHE A 88 -33.24 4.13 -16.61
C PHE A 88 -33.28 5.37 -17.49
N GLY A 89 -32.93 6.52 -16.93
CA GLY A 89 -32.86 7.78 -17.66
C GLY A 89 -31.76 7.79 -18.72
N ALA A 90 -30.63 7.14 -18.47
CA ALA A 90 -29.51 7.06 -19.39
C ALA A 90 -29.64 5.96 -20.44
N VAL A 91 -30.27 4.83 -20.08
CA VAL A 91 -30.42 3.63 -20.91
C VAL A 91 -31.91 3.23 -20.92
N PRO A 92 -32.75 3.89 -21.75
CA PRO A 92 -34.22 3.76 -21.67
C PRO A 92 -34.80 2.40 -22.06
N ASP A 93 -33.99 1.54 -22.68
CA ASP A 93 -34.31 0.18 -23.10
C ASP A 93 -33.53 -0.88 -22.29
N VAL A 94 -33.02 -0.51 -21.11
CA VAL A 94 -32.18 -1.39 -20.29
C VAL A 94 -32.93 -2.64 -19.84
N ARG A 95 -32.28 -3.80 -19.96
CA ARG A 95 -32.82 -5.08 -19.50
C ARG A 95 -31.72 -5.90 -18.86
N PHE A 96 -32.09 -6.62 -17.81
CA PHE A 96 -31.23 -7.59 -17.15
C PHE A 96 -31.67 -9.02 -17.49
N GLU A 97 -30.73 -9.82 -17.94
CA GLU A 97 -30.85 -11.26 -18.12
C GLU A 97 -30.12 -11.95 -16.95
N LEU A 98 -30.83 -12.69 -16.12
CA LEU A 98 -30.21 -13.48 -15.05
C LEU A 98 -29.60 -14.75 -15.64
N LEU A 99 -28.28 -14.83 -15.60
CA LEU A 99 -27.52 -15.97 -16.13
C LEU A 99 -27.48 -17.12 -15.12
N SER A 100 -27.23 -16.80 -13.84
CA SER A 100 -27.24 -17.79 -12.76
C SER A 100 -27.46 -17.11 -11.41
N THR A 101 -27.88 -17.91 -10.41
CA THR A 101 -27.95 -17.49 -9.01
C THR A 101 -27.31 -18.54 -8.12
N THR A 102 -26.71 -18.11 -7.01
CA THR A 102 -26.17 -19.00 -5.97
C THR A 102 -26.47 -18.38 -4.61
N THR A 103 -26.97 -19.18 -3.67
CA THR A 103 -27.46 -18.66 -2.40
C THR A 103 -26.91 -19.46 -1.23
N GLU A 104 -26.49 -18.74 -0.19
CA GLU A 104 -26.07 -19.29 1.10
C GLU A 104 -26.64 -18.41 2.22
N ASP A 105 -27.43 -19.03 3.11
CA ASP A 105 -28.13 -18.36 4.21
C ASP A 105 -28.99 -17.14 3.78
N ASP A 106 -28.53 -15.92 4.10
CA ASP A 106 -29.17 -14.65 3.77
C ASP A 106 -28.53 -13.95 2.57
N ARG A 107 -27.55 -14.58 1.90
CA ARG A 107 -26.83 -14.00 0.77
C ARG A 107 -27.18 -14.68 -0.55
N CYS A 108 -27.45 -13.89 -1.58
CA CYS A 108 -27.71 -14.35 -2.94
C CYS A 108 -26.76 -13.66 -3.90
N ALA A 109 -25.88 -14.44 -4.54
CA ALA A 109 -25.09 -14.00 -5.67
C ALA A 109 -25.91 -14.15 -6.95
N VAL A 110 -26.01 -13.08 -7.74
CA VAL A 110 -26.76 -13.03 -9.00
C VAL A 110 -25.80 -12.67 -10.11
N GLN A 111 -25.54 -13.61 -11.01
CA GLN A 111 -24.84 -13.32 -12.25
C GLN A 111 -25.84 -12.83 -13.28
N TRP A 112 -25.58 -11.66 -13.86
CA TRP A 112 -26.49 -11.02 -14.80
C TRP A 112 -25.77 -10.51 -16.05
N ARG A 113 -26.55 -10.33 -17.11
CA ARG A 113 -26.16 -9.59 -18.30
C ARG A 113 -27.14 -8.44 -18.53
N LEU A 114 -26.62 -7.23 -18.62
CA LEU A 114 -27.35 -6.03 -18.98
C LEU A 114 -27.27 -5.85 -20.50
N ARG A 115 -28.40 -5.50 -21.14
CA ARG A 115 -28.45 -5.00 -22.51
C ARG A 115 -29.25 -3.71 -22.57
N GLY A 116 -28.87 -2.80 -23.47
CA GLY A 116 -29.60 -1.56 -23.72
C GLY A 116 -28.84 -0.67 -24.70
N THR A 117 -29.26 0.57 -24.82
CA THR A 117 -28.70 1.59 -25.71
C THR A 117 -28.47 2.86 -24.90
N PHE A 118 -27.23 3.35 -24.88
CA PHE A 118 -26.87 4.55 -24.13
C PHE A 118 -27.27 5.82 -24.87
N ALA A 119 -28.58 6.06 -24.95
CA ALA A 119 -29.22 7.08 -25.78
C ALA A 119 -30.31 7.88 -25.05
N GLY A 120 -30.37 7.75 -23.73
CA GLY A 120 -31.35 8.46 -22.91
C GLY A 120 -31.13 9.98 -22.88
N PRO A 121 -32.05 10.75 -22.27
CA PRO A 121 -31.93 12.21 -22.17
C PRO A 121 -30.93 12.69 -21.10
N GLY A 122 -30.39 11.80 -20.26
CA GLY A 122 -29.52 12.16 -19.15
C GLY A 122 -28.22 11.35 -19.10
N PRO A 123 -27.19 11.84 -18.39
CA PRO A 123 -25.92 11.16 -18.28
C PRO A 123 -25.99 9.92 -17.39
N LEU A 124 -24.98 9.05 -17.50
CA LEU A 124 -24.71 7.95 -16.56
C LEU A 124 -23.34 8.14 -15.95
N GLY A 125 -23.26 8.33 -14.63
CA GLY A 125 -22.00 8.60 -13.93
C GLY A 125 -21.29 9.85 -14.45
N GLY A 126 -22.05 10.84 -14.93
CA GLY A 126 -21.54 12.07 -15.54
C GLY A 126 -21.07 11.93 -17.00
N ILE A 127 -21.25 10.78 -17.63
CA ILE A 127 -20.93 10.57 -19.05
C ILE A 127 -22.19 10.86 -19.88
N GLU A 128 -22.05 11.65 -20.94
CA GLU A 128 -23.16 11.95 -21.85
C GLU A 128 -23.52 10.75 -22.74
N PRO A 129 -24.82 10.53 -23.03
CA PRO A 129 -25.29 9.48 -23.93
C PRO A 129 -24.63 9.54 -25.31
N THR A 130 -24.11 8.40 -25.76
CA THR A 130 -23.32 8.30 -27.00
C THR A 130 -24.07 7.64 -28.16
N GLY A 131 -25.25 7.09 -27.91
CA GLY A 131 -26.05 6.33 -28.87
C GLY A 131 -25.58 4.89 -29.09
N HIS A 132 -24.53 4.43 -28.41
CA HIS A 132 -23.99 3.09 -28.61
C HIS A 132 -24.84 2.02 -27.89
N PRO A 133 -24.98 0.82 -28.50
CA PRO A 133 -25.54 -0.32 -27.79
C PRO A 133 -24.57 -0.79 -26.69
N LEU A 134 -25.15 -1.24 -25.58
CA LEU A 134 -24.46 -1.76 -24.42
C LEU A 134 -24.77 -3.25 -24.23
N THR A 135 -23.75 -4.03 -23.92
CA THR A 135 -23.87 -5.36 -23.33
C THR A 135 -22.83 -5.49 -22.24
N LEU A 136 -23.27 -5.53 -20.99
CA LEU A 136 -22.40 -5.63 -19.81
C LEU A 136 -22.76 -6.89 -19.03
N GLU A 137 -21.77 -7.49 -18.40
CA GLU A 137 -21.99 -8.59 -17.46
C GLU A 137 -21.51 -8.18 -16.07
N GLY A 138 -22.08 -8.78 -15.05
CA GLY A 138 -21.71 -8.50 -13.68
C GLY A 138 -22.25 -9.54 -12.71
N ILE A 139 -21.86 -9.38 -11.45
CA ILE A 139 -22.38 -10.15 -10.33
C ILE A 139 -22.80 -9.19 -9.22
N ASP A 140 -23.99 -9.41 -8.68
CA ASP A 140 -24.48 -8.73 -7.48
C ASP A 140 -24.51 -9.70 -6.31
N LEU A 141 -23.92 -9.31 -5.18
CA LEU A 141 -24.02 -10.05 -3.92
C LEU A 141 -25.03 -9.36 -3.00
N LEU A 142 -26.27 -9.84 -3.06
CA LEU A 142 -27.38 -9.33 -2.27
C LEU A 142 -27.40 -9.98 -0.88
N THR A 143 -27.58 -9.19 0.17
CA THR A 143 -27.93 -9.66 1.52
C THR A 143 -29.41 -9.37 1.78
N VAL A 144 -30.21 -10.42 1.96
CA VAL A 144 -31.67 -10.35 2.06
C VAL A 144 -32.13 -10.88 3.42
N ARG A 145 -32.83 -10.04 4.19
CA ARG A 145 -33.40 -10.39 5.50
C ARG A 145 -34.83 -9.92 5.59
N GLY A 146 -35.70 -10.72 6.19
CA GLY A 146 -37.12 -10.37 6.31
C GLY A 146 -37.83 -10.17 4.96
N GLY A 147 -37.25 -10.65 3.85
CA GLY A 147 -37.77 -10.42 2.49
C GLY A 147 -37.34 -9.10 1.84
N LEU A 148 -36.46 -8.33 2.49
CA LEU A 148 -35.93 -7.05 2.01
C LEU A 148 -34.42 -7.11 1.79
N ILE A 149 -33.93 -6.35 0.82
CA ILE A 149 -32.52 -6.17 0.51
C ILE A 149 -31.92 -5.19 1.53
N HIS A 150 -30.98 -5.67 2.34
CA HIS A 150 -30.22 -4.85 3.29
C HIS A 150 -28.90 -4.36 2.73
N ALA A 151 -28.32 -5.10 1.78
CA ALA A 151 -27.09 -4.69 1.11
C ALA A 151 -27.01 -5.31 -0.28
N ASN A 152 -26.38 -4.60 -1.21
CA ASN A 152 -25.89 -5.10 -2.48
C ASN A 152 -24.43 -4.67 -2.66
N ASP A 153 -23.56 -5.63 -2.93
CA ASP A 153 -22.21 -5.36 -3.43
C ASP A 153 -22.15 -5.83 -4.89
N ALA A 154 -22.16 -4.87 -5.82
CA ALA A 154 -22.23 -5.13 -7.26
C ALA A 154 -20.86 -4.99 -7.93
N PHE A 155 -20.52 -5.96 -8.78
CA PHE A 155 -19.25 -6.08 -9.50
C PHE A 155 -19.49 -6.14 -11.01
N PRO A 156 -19.78 -5.00 -11.67
CA PRO A 156 -19.97 -4.95 -13.11
C PRO A 156 -18.62 -4.97 -13.86
N ASP A 157 -18.64 -5.46 -15.11
CA ASP A 157 -17.54 -5.28 -16.06
C ASP A 157 -17.34 -3.78 -16.39
N SER A 158 -16.47 -3.16 -15.60
CA SER A 158 -16.22 -1.73 -15.63
C SER A 158 -15.31 -1.30 -16.80
N ILE A 159 -14.65 -2.24 -17.50
CA ILE A 159 -13.78 -1.91 -18.64
C ILE A 159 -14.51 -2.03 -19.98
N SER A 160 -15.57 -2.84 -20.06
CA SER A 160 -16.37 -2.97 -21.28
C SER A 160 -17.17 -1.72 -21.60
N LEU A 161 -17.76 -1.05 -20.60
CA LEU A 161 -18.53 0.18 -20.80
C LEU A 161 -17.73 1.27 -21.56
N PRO A 162 -16.56 1.75 -21.09
CA PRO A 162 -15.81 2.79 -21.78
C PRO A 162 -15.33 2.38 -23.18
N ARG A 163 -15.14 1.08 -23.45
CA ARG A 163 -14.81 0.60 -24.81
C ARG A 163 -16.03 0.61 -25.74
N GLN A 164 -17.21 0.22 -25.26
CA GLN A 164 -18.43 0.16 -26.09
C GLN A 164 -18.98 1.54 -26.43
N ILE A 165 -18.82 2.53 -25.54
CA ILE A 165 -19.26 3.92 -25.76
C ILE A 165 -18.20 4.79 -26.46
N GLY A 166 -17.06 4.20 -26.86
CA GLY A 166 -16.03 4.88 -27.66
C GLY A 166 -15.02 5.74 -26.89
N MET A 167 -15.02 5.73 -25.55
CA MET A 167 -14.00 6.43 -24.74
C MET A 167 -12.62 5.75 -24.81
N MET A 168 -12.60 4.45 -25.06
CA MET A 168 -11.38 3.65 -25.22
C MET A 168 -11.42 2.87 -26.54
N PRO A 169 -10.26 2.58 -27.15
CA PRO A 169 -10.20 1.69 -28.31
C PRO A 169 -10.85 0.33 -28.02
N ALA A 170 -11.34 -0.37 -29.05
CA ALA A 170 -11.77 -1.76 -28.88
C ALA A 170 -10.58 -2.65 -28.50
N GLN A 171 -10.80 -3.64 -27.62
CA GLN A 171 -9.75 -4.55 -27.16
C GLN A 171 -9.12 -5.28 -28.35
N GLY A 172 -7.79 -5.27 -28.43
CA GLY A 172 -7.05 -5.95 -29.50
C GLY A 172 -7.06 -5.21 -30.84
N SER A 173 -7.74 -4.07 -30.96
CA SER A 173 -7.69 -3.24 -32.18
C SER A 173 -6.30 -2.66 -32.42
N THR A 174 -6.02 -2.24 -33.66
CA THR A 174 -4.76 -1.56 -34.01
C THR A 174 -4.52 -0.30 -33.17
N ALA A 175 -5.58 0.42 -32.79
CA ALA A 175 -5.47 1.59 -31.92
C ALA A 175 -5.08 1.21 -30.48
N ASP A 176 -5.66 0.14 -29.93
CA ASP A 176 -5.33 -0.43 -28.61
C ASP A 176 -3.86 -0.88 -28.56
N GLN A 177 -3.41 -1.59 -29.59
CA GLN A 177 -2.02 -2.06 -29.71
C GLN A 177 -1.02 -0.90 -29.80
N ARG A 178 -1.33 0.15 -30.57
CA ARG A 178 -0.49 1.35 -30.67
C ARG A 178 -0.41 2.08 -29.33
N LEU A 179 -1.53 2.23 -28.63
CA LEU A 179 -1.59 2.86 -27.31
C LEU A 179 -0.73 2.09 -26.30
N LEU A 180 -0.84 0.75 -26.27
CA LEU A 180 0.01 -0.12 -25.46
C LEU A 180 1.49 0.01 -25.83
N GLY A 181 1.82 0.03 -27.12
CA GLY A 181 3.19 0.20 -27.62
C GLY A 181 3.80 1.54 -27.19
N ALA A 182 3.04 2.63 -27.28
CA ALA A 182 3.45 3.96 -26.83
C ALA A 182 3.66 4.00 -25.32
N PHE A 183 2.74 3.42 -24.54
CA PHE A 183 2.84 3.31 -23.08
C PHE A 183 4.10 2.55 -22.66
N ASN A 184 4.36 1.39 -23.28
CA ASN A 184 5.55 0.58 -22.98
C ASN A 184 6.85 1.29 -23.36
N THR A 185 6.84 2.06 -24.46
CA THR A 185 8.00 2.85 -24.88
C THR A 185 8.26 3.99 -23.90
N LYS A 186 7.23 4.72 -23.48
CA LYS A 186 7.33 5.73 -22.42
C LYS A 186 7.89 5.13 -21.14
N THR A 187 7.37 3.98 -20.72
CA THR A 187 7.81 3.27 -19.50
C THR A 187 9.28 2.85 -19.57
N ARG A 188 9.75 2.34 -20.71
CA ARG A 188 11.17 2.00 -20.92
C ARG A 188 12.08 3.22 -20.87
N LEU A 189 11.63 4.36 -21.41
CA LEU A 189 12.40 5.61 -21.36
C LEU A 189 12.45 6.19 -19.93
N THR A 190 11.32 6.21 -19.22
CA THR A 190 11.26 6.78 -17.87
C THR A 190 11.90 5.90 -16.82
N SER A 191 11.80 4.57 -16.92
CA SER A 191 12.50 3.65 -16.01
C SER A 191 14.01 3.83 -16.09
N ARG A 192 14.59 3.91 -17.29
CA ARG A 192 16.03 4.19 -17.47
C ARG A 192 16.50 5.50 -16.82
N LEU A 193 15.61 6.47 -16.67
CA LEU A 193 15.92 7.77 -16.03
C LEU A 193 15.67 7.79 -14.52
N SER A 194 14.90 6.83 -13.97
CA SER A 194 14.41 6.87 -12.59
C SER A 194 14.81 5.67 -11.73
N SER A 195 15.18 4.52 -12.33
CA SER A 195 15.62 3.35 -11.59
C SER A 195 17.13 3.24 -11.58
N ALA A 196 17.76 3.58 -10.45
CA ALA A 196 18.98 2.88 -10.11
C ALA A 196 18.58 1.42 -9.87
N GLU A 197 19.00 0.52 -10.75
CA GLU A 197 18.89 -0.91 -10.49
C GLU A 197 19.61 -1.24 -9.18
N PRO A 198 19.08 -2.17 -8.37
CA PRO A 198 19.76 -2.57 -7.14
C PRO A 198 21.14 -3.13 -7.50
N ARG A 199 22.19 -2.61 -6.86
CA ARG A 199 23.57 -3.06 -7.06
C ARG A 199 24.01 -3.83 -5.83
N LEU A 200 24.57 -5.02 -6.03
CA LEU A 200 25.20 -5.77 -4.94
C LEU A 200 26.46 -5.00 -4.49
N VAL A 201 26.52 -4.62 -3.22
CA VAL A 201 27.64 -3.85 -2.64
C VAL A 201 28.45 -4.63 -1.62
N ALA A 202 27.86 -5.67 -1.05
CA ALA A 202 28.52 -6.69 -0.25
C ALA A 202 27.69 -7.98 -0.32
N GLU A 203 28.19 -9.07 0.26
CA GLU A 203 27.43 -10.32 0.33
C GLU A 203 26.05 -10.07 0.97
N ARG A 204 24.98 -10.39 0.21
CA ARG A 204 23.58 -10.26 0.62
C ARG A 204 23.12 -8.83 0.95
N VAL A 205 23.88 -7.82 0.49
CA VAL A 205 23.56 -6.39 0.67
C VAL A 205 23.48 -5.72 -0.69
N TRP A 206 22.28 -5.22 -1.01
CA TRP A 206 22.01 -4.49 -2.23
C TRP A 206 21.79 -3.01 -1.94
N LEU A 207 22.15 -2.15 -2.88
CA LEU A 207 21.99 -0.71 -2.79
C LEU A 207 21.11 -0.19 -3.93
N VAL A 208 20.08 0.57 -3.58
CA VAL A 208 19.36 1.46 -4.49
C VAL A 208 19.71 2.91 -4.12
N GLN A 209 20.33 3.64 -5.05
CA GLN A 209 20.68 5.05 -4.85
C GLN A 209 19.77 5.94 -5.70
N GLY A 210 19.15 6.95 -5.10
CA GLY A 210 18.15 7.79 -5.77
C GLY A 210 18.45 9.29 -5.76
N GLN A 211 17.59 10.06 -6.42
CA GLN A 211 17.66 11.53 -6.48
C GLN A 211 16.36 12.13 -5.96
N PRO A 212 16.38 13.36 -5.42
CA PRO A 212 17.55 14.22 -5.21
C PRO A 212 18.36 13.81 -3.98
N GLY A 213 19.62 14.23 -3.90
CA GLY A 213 20.48 14.05 -2.72
C GLY A 213 21.28 12.74 -2.68
N ARG A 214 21.20 11.90 -3.73
CA ARG A 214 21.95 10.63 -3.79
C ARG A 214 21.73 9.73 -2.57
N CYS A 215 20.49 9.72 -2.07
CA CYS A 215 20.09 8.94 -0.89
C CYS A 215 20.27 7.45 -1.19
N ASN A 216 20.80 6.72 -0.22
CA ASN A 216 21.06 5.29 -0.26
C ASN A 216 19.97 4.55 0.51
N VAL A 217 19.44 3.50 -0.10
CA VAL A 217 18.57 2.52 0.57
C VAL A 217 19.23 1.17 0.42
N TYR A 218 19.49 0.52 1.56
CA TYR A 218 20.10 -0.80 1.59
C TYR A 218 19.03 -1.87 1.71
N LEU A 219 19.09 -2.89 0.86
CA LEU A 219 18.21 -4.05 0.92
C LEU A 219 19.06 -5.24 1.40
N LEU A 220 18.81 -5.68 2.62
CA LEU A 220 19.52 -6.76 3.29
C LEU A 220 18.71 -8.04 3.10
N GLU A 221 19.27 -9.07 2.47
CA GLU A 221 18.53 -10.33 2.29
C GLU A 221 18.27 -10.98 3.66
N ASP A 222 17.00 -11.19 3.99
CA ASP A 222 16.54 -11.60 5.31
C ASP A 222 15.35 -12.57 5.15
N GLU A 223 15.44 -13.75 5.76
CA GLU A 223 14.36 -14.75 5.84
C GLU A 223 13.64 -15.10 4.50
N GLY A 224 14.31 -15.02 3.34
CA GLY A 224 13.68 -15.28 2.03
C GLY A 224 12.95 -14.06 1.42
N GLY A 225 13.27 -12.86 1.90
CA GLY A 225 12.94 -11.57 1.32
C GLY A 225 14.04 -10.57 1.64
N VAL A 226 13.69 -9.30 1.86
CA VAL A 226 14.64 -8.27 2.29
C VAL A 226 14.13 -7.41 3.45
N THR A 227 15.04 -7.04 4.34
CA THR A 227 14.88 -5.94 5.29
C THR A 227 15.50 -4.67 4.69
N LEU A 228 14.76 -3.56 4.66
CA LEU A 228 15.35 -2.28 4.28
C LEU A 228 16.10 -1.67 5.45
N PHE A 229 17.30 -1.16 5.21
CA PHE A 229 17.95 -0.21 6.12
C PHE A 229 17.99 1.17 5.45
N ASP A 230 17.38 2.14 6.15
CA ASP A 230 16.85 3.39 5.59
C ASP A 230 15.77 3.17 4.50
N ALA A 231 15.03 4.24 4.20
CA ALA A 231 13.97 4.26 3.20
C ALA A 231 14.10 5.44 2.21
N GLY A 232 15.19 6.20 2.24
CA GLY A 232 15.52 7.19 1.21
C GLY A 232 14.42 8.23 0.95
N ALA A 233 14.46 8.82 -0.25
CA ALA A 233 13.53 9.86 -0.67
C ALA A 233 12.20 9.29 -1.23
N ARG A 234 11.09 10.00 -1.06
CA ARG A 234 9.77 9.65 -1.65
C ARG A 234 9.84 9.35 -3.14
N THR A 235 10.64 10.09 -3.91
CA THR A 235 10.85 9.84 -5.36
C THR A 235 11.37 8.45 -5.68
N MET A 236 12.00 7.77 -4.71
CA MET A 236 12.57 6.43 -4.85
C MET A 236 11.53 5.32 -4.69
N THR A 237 10.29 5.62 -4.31
CA THR A 237 9.27 4.62 -3.94
C THR A 237 9.15 3.48 -4.95
N ARG A 238 9.05 3.80 -6.24
CA ARG A 238 8.92 2.79 -7.30
C ARG A 238 10.20 1.96 -7.49
N ALA A 239 11.37 2.59 -7.38
CA ALA A 239 12.65 1.92 -7.57
C ALA A 239 12.92 0.93 -6.42
N VAL A 240 12.70 1.37 -5.18
CA VAL A 240 12.86 0.55 -3.97
C VAL A 240 11.82 -0.57 -3.92
N ALA A 241 10.53 -0.28 -4.14
CA ALA A 241 9.48 -1.30 -4.17
C ALA A 241 9.75 -2.36 -5.26
N GLY A 242 10.16 -1.92 -6.46
CA GLY A 242 10.52 -2.83 -7.55
C GLY A 242 11.76 -3.67 -7.26
N ALA A 243 12.78 -3.09 -6.60
CA ALA A 243 13.97 -3.83 -6.19
C ALA A 243 13.63 -4.89 -5.13
N GLY A 244 12.89 -4.51 -4.10
CA GLY A 244 12.43 -5.43 -3.06
C GLY A 244 11.58 -6.57 -3.63
N ALA A 245 10.66 -6.29 -4.55
CA ALA A 245 9.86 -7.32 -5.22
C ALA A 245 10.72 -8.34 -5.99
N ARG A 246 11.80 -7.91 -6.64
CA ARG A 246 12.74 -8.81 -7.33
C ARG A 246 13.60 -9.65 -6.39
N LEU A 247 13.78 -9.20 -5.14
CA LEU A 247 14.59 -9.85 -4.11
C LEU A 247 13.74 -10.64 -3.09
N GLY A 248 12.53 -11.07 -3.47
CA GLY A 248 11.66 -11.90 -2.62
C GLY A 248 10.66 -11.14 -1.75
N GLY A 249 10.53 -9.82 -1.93
CA GLY A 249 9.59 -8.97 -1.22
C GLY A 249 10.21 -8.29 0.02
N ILE A 250 9.71 -7.10 0.35
CA ILE A 250 10.17 -6.34 1.51
C ILE A 250 9.40 -6.83 2.74
N ARG A 251 10.12 -7.22 3.79
CA ARG A 251 9.55 -7.76 5.04
C ARG A 251 9.29 -6.68 6.08
N ARG A 252 10.26 -5.78 6.24
CA ARG A 252 10.27 -4.69 7.21
C ARG A 252 11.25 -3.60 6.79
N ILE A 253 11.16 -2.47 7.45
CA ILE A 253 12.06 -1.33 7.30
C ILE A 253 12.67 -1.04 8.67
N VAL A 254 13.97 -0.85 8.72
CA VAL A 254 14.68 -0.29 9.87
C VAL A 254 15.24 1.07 9.44
N LEU A 255 14.66 2.13 9.98
CA LEU A 255 15.14 3.49 9.71
C LEU A 255 16.40 3.73 10.54
N GLY A 256 17.45 4.21 9.88
CA GLY A 256 18.65 4.73 10.55
C GLY A 256 18.32 5.95 11.39
N HIS A 257 17.42 6.81 10.90
CA HIS A 257 16.83 7.91 11.65
C HIS A 257 15.56 8.47 10.94
N GLY A 258 14.89 9.42 11.58
CA GLY A 258 13.56 9.92 11.20
C GLY A 258 13.54 11.09 10.22
N HIS A 259 14.66 11.49 9.59
CA HIS A 259 14.64 12.61 8.63
C HIS A 259 13.86 12.26 7.36
N THR A 260 13.32 13.30 6.73
CA THR A 260 12.40 13.16 5.60
C THR A 260 12.96 12.40 4.40
N ASP A 261 14.27 12.49 4.17
CA ASP A 261 15.01 11.84 3.09
C ASP A 261 15.54 10.45 3.45
N HIS A 262 15.24 9.97 4.67
CA HIS A 262 15.50 8.60 5.11
C HIS A 262 14.23 7.83 5.39
N ARG A 263 13.10 8.49 5.64
CA ARG A 263 11.78 7.85 5.81
C ARG A 263 10.91 7.84 4.55
N GLY A 264 11.33 8.51 3.48
CA GLY A 264 10.46 8.95 2.39
C GLY A 264 9.72 7.85 1.62
N VAL A 265 10.29 6.65 1.47
CA VAL A 265 9.59 5.52 0.84
C VAL A 265 8.66 4.79 1.81
N ALA A 266 8.94 4.84 3.12
CA ALA A 266 8.33 3.96 4.11
C ALA A 266 6.78 4.02 4.15
N PRO A 267 6.11 5.20 4.10
CA PRO A 267 4.65 5.27 4.12
C PRO A 267 3.94 4.52 2.98
N ALA A 268 4.60 4.35 1.83
CA ALA A 268 3.99 3.76 0.63
C ALA A 268 4.09 2.23 0.59
N LEU A 269 4.91 1.60 1.44
CA LEU A 269 5.19 0.17 1.36
C LEU A 269 4.24 -0.71 2.19
N GLY A 270 3.60 -0.16 3.23
CA GLY A 270 2.64 -0.90 4.05
C GLY A 270 3.21 -2.08 4.83
N VAL A 271 4.52 -2.06 5.12
CA VAL A 271 5.24 -3.09 5.91
C VAL A 271 5.61 -2.53 7.29
N PRO A 272 5.90 -3.39 8.29
CA PRO A 272 6.36 -2.92 9.60
C PRO A 272 7.61 -2.04 9.50
N VAL A 273 7.61 -0.92 10.24
CA VAL A 273 8.71 0.03 10.28
C VAL A 273 9.23 0.12 11.71
N LEU A 274 10.54 -0.04 11.87
CA LEU A 274 11.24 0.03 13.14
C LEU A 274 12.25 1.19 13.09
N CYS A 275 12.52 1.79 14.23
CA CYS A 275 13.59 2.76 14.42
C CYS A 275 14.06 2.75 15.88
N HIS A 276 15.07 3.55 16.20
CA HIS A 276 15.43 3.80 17.59
C HIS A 276 14.26 4.48 18.35
N PRO A 277 14.04 4.20 19.65
CA PRO A 277 12.98 4.84 20.44
C PRO A 277 12.98 6.37 20.35
N ASP A 278 14.16 6.99 20.34
CA ASP A 278 14.30 8.46 20.28
C ASP A 278 13.99 9.05 18.90
N GLU A 279 13.87 8.21 17.86
CA GLU A 279 13.49 8.62 16.51
C GLU A 279 11.98 8.51 16.25
N VAL A 280 11.21 7.90 17.15
CA VAL A 280 9.76 7.68 16.95
C VAL A 280 9.03 9.00 16.71
N GLN A 281 9.31 10.02 17.53
CA GLN A 281 8.66 11.33 17.40
C GLN A 281 8.93 11.98 16.04
N ASP A 282 10.14 11.82 15.52
CA ASP A 282 10.55 12.45 14.27
C ASP A 282 10.08 11.64 13.07
N ALA A 283 10.12 10.30 13.13
CA ALA A 283 9.59 9.41 12.10
C ALA A 283 8.06 9.47 11.96
N GLU A 284 7.31 9.52 13.07
CA GLU A 284 5.85 9.66 13.09
C GLU A 284 5.39 11.13 12.94
N GLY A 285 6.32 12.07 12.88
CA GLY A 285 5.99 13.49 12.92
C GLY A 285 7.01 14.34 12.20
N SER A 286 7.89 14.98 12.98
CA SER A 286 8.59 16.21 12.59
C SER A 286 9.52 16.06 11.38
N GLY A 287 10.04 14.87 11.09
CA GLY A 287 11.02 14.66 10.02
C GLY A 287 12.38 15.34 10.26
N GLY A 288 12.74 15.61 11.52
CA GLY A 288 13.95 16.36 11.92
C GLY A 288 13.71 17.84 12.20
N PHE A 289 12.62 18.41 11.69
CA PHE A 289 12.32 19.84 11.80
C PHE A 289 12.09 20.34 13.25
N ARG A 290 11.92 19.44 14.22
CA ARG A 290 11.76 19.78 15.63
C ARG A 290 13.02 20.42 16.25
N TYR A 291 14.21 19.99 15.83
CA TYR A 291 15.49 20.46 16.38
C TYR A 291 16.34 21.23 15.38
N TRP A 292 15.98 21.22 14.09
CA TRP A 292 16.59 22.14 13.14
C TRP A 292 16.20 23.59 13.40
N PRO A 293 17.06 24.56 13.03
CA PRO A 293 16.72 25.97 13.13
C PRO A 293 15.44 26.29 12.35
N ALA A 294 14.58 27.15 12.91
CA ALA A 294 13.35 27.60 12.26
C ALA A 294 13.63 28.13 10.84
N ASP A 295 12.83 27.70 9.87
CA ASP A 295 13.02 27.99 8.43
C ASP A 295 14.43 27.66 7.90
N LEU A 296 15.14 26.71 8.52
CA LEU A 296 16.53 26.35 8.21
C LEU A 296 17.46 27.58 8.24
N ALA A 297 17.25 28.43 9.26
CA ALA A 297 18.12 29.57 9.55
C ALA A 297 19.59 29.11 9.62
N GLY A 298 20.45 29.76 8.84
CA GLY A 298 21.85 29.36 8.63
C GLY A 298 22.18 29.06 7.16
N LEU A 299 21.17 28.73 6.34
CA LEU A 299 21.36 28.58 4.89
C LEU A 299 21.10 29.90 4.13
N PRO A 300 21.65 30.08 2.91
CA PRO A 300 21.25 31.16 2.01
C PRO A 300 19.76 31.07 1.63
N LEU A 301 19.10 32.21 1.41
CA LEU A 301 17.65 32.27 1.12
C LEU A 301 17.23 31.37 -0.06
N GLY A 302 17.99 31.38 -1.17
CA GLY A 302 17.70 30.53 -2.32
C GLY A 302 17.77 29.03 -1.99
N ALA A 303 18.71 28.63 -1.13
CA ALA A 303 18.84 27.25 -0.68
C ALA A 303 17.69 26.84 0.24
N ARG A 304 17.21 27.73 1.13
CA ARG A 304 16.03 27.48 1.97
C ARG A 304 14.79 27.23 1.11
N GLN A 305 14.55 28.06 0.10
CA GLN A 305 13.40 27.92 -0.79
C GLN A 305 13.47 26.61 -1.58
N LEU A 306 14.65 26.27 -2.09
CA LEU A 306 14.86 24.99 -2.77
C LEU A 306 14.60 23.81 -1.82
N GLN A 307 15.15 23.81 -0.61
CA GLN A 307 14.96 22.72 0.35
C GLN A 307 13.51 22.56 0.75
N ARG A 308 12.76 23.65 0.98
CA ARG A 308 11.31 23.56 1.23
C ARG A 308 10.56 22.83 0.13
N LEU A 309 10.93 23.07 -1.14
CA LEU A 309 10.35 22.34 -2.28
C LEU A 309 10.80 20.88 -2.29
N LEU A 310 12.08 20.60 -2.03
CA LEU A 310 12.61 19.23 -2.00
C LEU A 310 11.98 18.39 -0.88
N HIS A 311 11.90 18.90 0.35
CA HIS A 311 11.21 18.22 1.45
C HIS A 311 9.75 17.92 1.08
N ARG A 312 9.00 18.90 0.55
CA ARG A 312 7.58 18.73 0.25
C ARG A 312 7.29 17.78 -0.93
N TYR A 313 8.10 17.83 -1.98
CA TYR A 313 7.76 17.18 -3.25
C TYR A 313 8.66 16.00 -3.61
N ALA A 314 9.84 15.88 -3.00
CA ALA A 314 10.84 14.91 -3.40
C ALA A 314 11.30 13.96 -2.28
N TRP A 315 11.59 14.50 -1.09
CA TRP A 315 12.12 13.73 0.03
C TRP A 315 11.02 13.17 0.92
N ASP A 316 10.15 14.00 1.49
CA ASP A 316 9.21 13.53 2.51
C ASP A 316 8.06 12.72 1.91
N GLY A 317 7.94 11.47 2.36
CA GLY A 317 6.79 10.60 2.13
C GLY A 317 5.61 10.91 3.03
N GLY A 318 5.85 11.70 4.09
CA GLY A 318 4.95 11.94 5.20
C GLY A 318 5.31 11.09 6.42
N PRO A 319 4.62 11.33 7.56
CA PRO A 319 4.71 10.50 8.74
C PRO A 319 4.54 9.01 8.47
N VAL A 320 5.33 8.18 9.15
CA VAL A 320 5.20 6.72 9.09
C VAL A 320 5.00 6.17 10.50
N LYS A 321 3.99 5.31 10.68
CA LYS A 321 3.71 4.66 11.96
C LYS A 321 4.82 3.68 12.31
N ILE A 322 5.39 3.81 13.51
CA ILE A 322 6.40 2.88 14.01
C ILE A 322 5.72 1.67 14.63
N SER A 323 6.13 0.49 14.16
CA SER A 323 5.56 -0.79 14.56
C SER A 323 6.27 -1.36 15.80
N ASP A 324 7.59 -1.16 15.89
CA ASP A 324 8.41 -1.55 17.03
C ASP A 324 9.72 -0.73 17.05
N THR A 325 10.55 -0.92 18.06
CA THR A 325 11.82 -0.19 18.21
C THR A 325 13.02 -1.14 18.28
N VAL A 326 14.19 -0.66 17.84
CA VAL A 326 15.48 -1.35 17.96
C VAL A 326 16.46 -0.50 18.77
N ARG A 327 17.40 -1.14 19.47
CA ARG A 327 18.43 -0.50 20.30
C ARG A 327 19.82 -1.05 19.97
N GLU A 328 20.86 -0.35 20.40
CA GLU A 328 22.24 -0.85 20.36
C GLU A 328 22.34 -2.31 20.86
N GLY A 329 22.98 -3.15 20.07
CA GLY A 329 23.18 -4.57 20.35
C GLY A 329 22.13 -5.51 19.72
N ASP A 330 20.96 -5.00 19.32
CA ASP A 330 19.94 -5.82 18.64
C ASP A 330 20.45 -6.33 17.28
N GLU A 331 19.85 -7.42 16.78
CA GLU A 331 20.21 -8.01 15.49
C GLU A 331 19.17 -7.68 14.41
N VAL A 332 19.64 -7.21 13.25
CA VAL A 332 18.84 -6.92 12.05
C VAL A 332 19.52 -7.57 10.85
N ALA A 333 18.90 -8.62 10.30
CA ALA A 333 19.37 -9.29 9.08
C ALA A 333 20.87 -9.70 9.11
N GLY A 334 21.36 -10.18 10.26
CA GLY A 334 22.77 -10.55 10.46
C GLY A 334 23.72 -9.38 10.75
N PHE A 335 23.19 -8.18 11.00
CA PHE A 335 23.93 -7.02 11.48
C PHE A 335 23.57 -6.72 12.93
N ARG A 336 24.54 -6.25 13.71
CA ARG A 336 24.33 -5.68 15.03
C ARG A 336 24.02 -4.18 14.91
N VAL A 337 22.99 -3.71 15.60
CA VAL A 337 22.65 -2.29 15.71
C VAL A 337 23.69 -1.57 16.57
N VAL A 338 24.12 -0.38 16.12
CA VAL A 338 25.08 0.49 16.81
C VAL A 338 24.49 1.89 16.92
N ASP A 339 24.40 2.41 18.14
CA ASP A 339 23.97 3.80 18.36
C ASP A 339 25.06 4.77 17.86
N LEU A 340 24.64 5.73 17.03
CA LEU A 340 25.47 6.76 16.43
C LEU A 340 24.78 8.15 16.52
N PRO A 341 24.29 8.57 17.71
CA PRO A 341 23.49 9.78 17.87
C PRO A 341 24.28 11.07 17.54
N GLY A 342 23.53 12.15 17.34
CA GLY A 342 24.08 13.50 17.18
C GLY A 342 23.58 14.19 15.91
N HIS A 343 23.60 13.50 14.77
CA HIS A 343 22.87 14.01 13.60
C HIS A 343 21.36 14.02 13.86
N ALA A 344 20.86 12.89 14.37
CA ALA A 344 19.55 12.73 14.95
C ALA A 344 19.70 12.13 16.37
N PRO A 345 18.76 12.37 17.30
CA PRO A 345 18.88 11.95 18.69
C PRO A 345 19.06 10.43 18.88
N GLY A 346 18.44 9.62 18.02
CA GLY A 346 18.53 8.16 18.00
C GLY A 346 19.04 7.60 16.68
N LEU A 347 19.98 8.29 16.02
CA LEU A 347 20.59 7.74 14.81
C LEU A 347 21.28 6.41 15.10
N ILE A 348 20.97 5.39 14.31
CA ILE A 348 21.61 4.07 14.38
C ILE A 348 22.35 3.73 13.08
N GLY A 349 23.40 2.93 13.22
CA GLY A 349 24.04 2.20 12.14
C GLY A 349 23.90 0.68 12.33
N LEU A 350 24.25 -0.07 11.29
CA LEU A 350 24.32 -1.51 11.28
C LEU A 350 25.76 -1.97 11.05
N TRP A 351 26.26 -2.84 11.92
CA TRP A 351 27.62 -3.39 11.88
C TRP A 351 27.61 -4.90 11.67
N ARG A 352 28.37 -5.40 10.70
CA ARG A 352 28.57 -6.83 10.48
C ARG A 352 30.04 -7.20 10.66
N GLU A 353 30.30 -8.02 11.67
CA GLU A 353 31.65 -8.42 12.07
C GLU A 353 32.36 -9.25 10.99
N SER A 354 31.63 -10.14 10.31
CA SER A 354 32.21 -11.13 9.40
C SER A 354 32.99 -10.55 8.22
N ASP A 355 32.59 -9.37 7.75
CA ASP A 355 33.24 -8.64 6.66
C ASP A 355 33.57 -7.19 7.01
N ARG A 356 33.43 -6.81 8.30
CA ARG A 356 33.69 -5.47 8.83
C ARG A 356 32.96 -4.37 8.06
N LEU A 357 31.73 -4.66 7.62
CA LEU A 357 30.87 -3.75 6.89
C LEU A 357 30.04 -2.91 7.84
N ALA A 358 30.07 -1.60 7.66
CA ALA A 358 29.22 -0.67 8.40
C ALA A 358 28.25 0.06 7.46
N LEU A 359 26.94 -0.01 7.74
CA LEU A 359 25.91 0.81 7.11
C LEU A 359 25.51 1.89 8.12
N CYS A 360 25.82 3.15 7.86
CA CYS A 360 25.95 4.14 8.95
C CYS A 360 24.93 5.27 8.90
N SER A 361 23.95 5.20 7.99
CA SER A 361 23.01 6.30 7.70
C SER A 361 23.80 7.63 7.65
N ASP A 362 23.30 8.67 8.29
CA ASP A 362 23.92 10.01 8.27
C ASP A 362 24.90 10.28 9.41
N CYS A 363 25.55 9.23 9.94
CA CYS A 363 26.68 9.40 10.87
C CYS A 363 27.81 10.24 10.23
N PHE A 364 28.04 10.12 8.93
CA PHE A 364 28.96 10.96 8.16
C PHE A 364 28.47 11.10 6.71
N TYR A 365 29.01 12.11 6.01
CA TYR A 365 28.71 12.34 4.60
C TYR A 365 29.97 12.20 3.73
N THR A 366 29.80 11.71 2.51
CA THR A 366 30.79 11.85 1.41
C THR A 366 30.26 12.76 0.29
N LEU A 367 29.29 13.60 0.62
CA LEU A 367 28.63 14.52 -0.27
C LEU A 367 28.64 15.92 0.36
N ASP A 368 29.03 16.92 -0.41
CA ASP A 368 28.94 18.30 0.02
C ASP A 368 27.53 18.87 -0.18
N MET A 369 27.26 20.06 0.37
CA MET A 369 25.93 20.69 0.30
C MET A 369 25.51 21.08 -1.14
N TRP A 370 26.42 20.99 -2.11
CA TRP A 370 26.16 21.24 -3.53
C TRP A 370 26.06 19.93 -4.34
N GLY A 371 26.10 18.77 -3.67
CA GLY A 371 25.97 17.47 -4.31
C GLY A 371 27.25 16.95 -4.96
N ARG A 372 28.43 17.50 -4.62
CA ARG A 372 29.73 17.01 -5.12
C ARG A 372 30.32 16.01 -4.14
N ASP A 373 31.02 15.01 -4.68
CA ASP A 373 31.75 14.05 -3.86
C ASP A 373 32.80 14.77 -3.00
N CYS A 374 32.91 14.38 -1.74
CA CYS A 374 33.95 14.85 -0.82
C CYS A 374 34.46 13.69 0.05
N PRO A 375 35.66 13.82 0.67
CA PRO A 375 36.08 12.90 1.72
C PRO A 375 35.06 12.84 2.86
N PRO A 376 35.04 11.75 3.66
CA PRO A 376 34.20 11.67 4.84
C PRO A 376 34.30 12.91 5.72
N ARG A 377 33.15 13.43 6.13
CA ARG A 377 33.03 14.61 7.00
C ARG A 377 31.82 14.50 7.91
N ALA A 378 31.86 15.20 9.04
CA ALA A 378 30.68 15.37 9.87
C ALA A 378 29.54 16.07 9.09
N PRO A 379 28.27 15.72 9.37
CA PRO A 379 27.14 16.44 8.82
C PRO A 379 27.18 17.92 9.22
N ALA A 380 26.63 18.79 8.37
CA ALA A 380 26.63 20.23 8.66
C ALA A 380 25.78 20.54 9.90
N ALA A 381 26.26 21.43 10.76
CA ALA A 381 25.64 21.75 12.05
C ALA A 381 24.16 22.16 11.95
N THR A 382 23.73 22.77 10.84
CA THR A 382 22.33 23.12 10.59
C THR A 382 21.38 21.92 10.62
N TYR A 383 21.88 20.72 10.31
CA TYR A 383 21.09 19.49 10.25
C TYR A 383 21.32 18.57 11.45
N ASN A 384 22.20 18.93 12.39
CA ASN A 384 22.49 18.12 13.56
C ASN A 384 21.57 18.49 14.72
N TYR A 385 21.16 17.46 15.47
CA TYR A 385 20.66 17.62 16.82
C TYR A 385 21.76 18.11 17.78
N ASP A 386 22.94 17.47 17.73
CA ASP A 386 24.15 17.81 18.49
C ASP A 386 25.40 17.50 17.66
N SER A 387 26.18 18.53 17.32
CA SER A 387 27.36 18.37 16.46
C SER A 387 28.56 17.75 17.16
N GLU A 388 28.72 17.92 18.46
CA GLU A 388 29.81 17.29 19.21
C GLU A 388 29.51 15.80 19.41
N GLN A 389 28.25 15.47 19.69
CA GLN A 389 27.80 14.09 19.75
C GLN A 389 27.95 13.39 18.39
N ALA A 390 27.62 14.08 17.28
CA ALA A 390 27.82 13.53 15.93
C ALA A 390 29.30 13.18 15.67
N ARG A 391 30.24 14.07 16.06
CA ARG A 391 31.67 13.79 15.98
C ARG A 391 32.09 12.62 16.87
N ALA A 392 31.54 12.52 18.08
CA ALA A 392 31.79 11.39 18.97
C ALA A 392 31.31 10.06 18.35
N SER A 393 30.16 10.05 17.68
CA SER A 393 29.64 8.89 16.94
C SER A 393 30.54 8.50 15.76
N ILE A 394 31.09 9.47 15.03
CA ILE A 394 32.10 9.19 13.99
C ILE A 394 33.34 8.52 14.59
N ARG A 395 33.83 9.00 15.75
CA ARG A 395 34.96 8.36 16.46
C ARG A 395 34.61 6.94 16.93
N LYS A 396 33.39 6.74 17.45
CA LYS A 396 32.87 5.41 17.83
C LYS A 396 32.88 4.45 16.64
N LEU A 397 32.39 4.90 15.49
CA LEU A 397 32.40 4.14 14.24
C LEU A 397 33.83 3.82 13.78
N ALA A 398 34.75 4.79 13.83
CA ALA A 398 36.15 4.59 13.49
C ALA A 398 36.84 3.52 14.35
N ALA A 399 36.48 3.44 15.64
CA ALA A 399 37.01 2.46 16.58
C ALA A 399 36.54 1.02 16.31
N LEU A 400 35.46 0.81 15.55
CA LEU A 400 35.09 -0.51 15.03
C LEU A 400 36.00 -0.96 13.88
N GLU A 401 36.80 -0.04 13.35
CA GLU A 401 37.76 -0.25 12.27
C GLU A 401 37.11 -0.90 11.02
N PRO A 402 36.07 -0.28 10.43
CA PRO A 402 35.39 -0.83 9.25
C PRO A 402 36.33 -1.03 8.07
N GLU A 403 36.14 -2.12 7.31
CA GLU A 403 36.79 -2.32 6.00
C GLU A 403 36.10 -1.45 4.94
N ALA A 404 34.78 -1.29 5.06
CA ALA A 404 33.98 -0.39 4.26
C ALA A 404 32.86 0.23 5.11
N ALA A 405 32.69 1.54 5.02
CA ALA A 405 31.59 2.26 5.67
C ALA A 405 30.70 2.94 4.62
N TRP A 406 29.43 2.59 4.63
CA TRP A 406 28.43 3.03 3.66
C TRP A 406 27.45 4.00 4.33
N PRO A 407 27.49 5.30 3.97
CA PRO A 407 26.61 6.32 4.55
C PRO A 407 25.25 6.40 3.86
N GLY A 408 24.32 7.12 4.45
CA GLY A 408 22.98 7.37 3.93
C GLY A 408 22.95 8.12 2.59
N HIS A 409 24.07 8.74 2.17
CA HIS A 409 24.18 9.42 0.89
C HIS A 409 25.47 9.10 0.13
N ALA A 410 25.38 9.02 -1.19
CA ALA A 410 26.51 8.98 -2.10
C ALA A 410 27.42 7.74 -1.95
N LYS A 411 28.73 7.91 -1.76
CA LYS A 411 29.75 6.86 -1.93
C LYS A 411 30.18 6.27 -0.59
N PRO A 412 30.67 5.02 -0.56
CA PRO A 412 31.28 4.50 0.65
C PRO A 412 32.63 5.17 0.94
N ALA A 413 33.04 5.11 2.19
CA ALA A 413 34.44 5.20 2.58
C ALA A 413 35.08 3.81 2.49
N THR A 414 36.18 3.71 1.75
CA THR A 414 36.97 2.48 1.54
C THR A 414 38.46 2.77 1.66
N GLY A 415 39.29 1.74 1.80
CA GLY A 415 40.74 1.89 2.02
C GLY A 415 41.04 2.11 3.49
N ASP A 416 41.79 3.15 3.84
CA ASP A 416 42.03 3.50 5.25
C ASP A 416 40.80 4.23 5.84
N VAL A 417 39.74 3.46 6.10
CA VAL A 417 38.44 4.00 6.57
C VAL A 417 38.58 4.58 7.97
N ARG A 418 39.32 3.91 8.86
CA ARG A 418 39.59 4.37 10.22
C ARG A 418 40.18 5.79 10.22
N ALA A 419 41.28 6.02 9.50
CA ALA A 419 41.89 7.35 9.49
C ALA A 419 41.03 8.40 8.76
N GLN A 420 40.23 8.00 7.77
CA GLN A 420 39.27 8.90 7.13
C GLN A 420 38.19 9.38 8.10
N LEU A 421 37.62 8.46 8.91
CA LEU A 421 36.62 8.80 9.91
C LEU A 421 37.21 9.59 11.08
N GLU A 422 38.41 9.25 11.55
CA GLU A 422 39.11 10.05 12.57
C GLU A 422 39.31 11.50 12.09
N ARG A 423 39.73 11.71 10.84
CA ARG A 423 39.80 13.06 10.27
C ARG A 423 38.44 13.73 10.15
N ALA A 424 37.41 12.99 9.76
CA ALA A 424 36.05 13.51 9.63
C ALA A 424 35.47 14.03 10.95
N ALA A 425 35.87 13.44 12.08
CA ALA A 425 35.43 13.83 13.42
C ALA A 425 36.14 15.09 13.96
N GLU A 426 37.26 15.50 13.36
CA GLU A 426 38.01 16.70 13.75
C GLU A 426 37.61 17.95 12.94
N LEU A 427 36.86 17.76 11.84
CA LEU A 427 36.29 18.82 11.00
C LEU A 427 34.87 19.17 11.46
#